data_AF-A0A914GWZ0-F1
#
_entry.id   AF-A0A914GWZ0-F1
#
_cell.length_a   1.000
_cell.length_b   1.000
_cell.length_c   1.000
_cell.angle_alpha   90.00
_cell.angle_beta   90.00
_cell.angle_gamma   90.00
#
_symmetry.space_group_name_H-M   'P 1'
#
loop_
_entity.id
_entity.type
_entity.pdbx_description
1 polymer ?
#
loop_
_entity_poly.entity_id
_entity_poly.type
_entity_poly.pdbx_seq_one_letter_code
_entity_poly.pdbx_strand_id
1 'polypeptide(L)'
;MTTSTTWADIQRLAADLQRVQLAEGSKRLSEANCVEVVTMLMSMGLVQLVITTDGKEYVTRKHLVTECANECLAAGGRISLTELASQLNVDLDHVQTAINQLLNQHRTDDGISAAAEFVVCAGELVHREFINDLCVRINSRLEEHGQMSLLQLTKQWELSTEMLNFHILPEIGDRPPARICAVRFEENLCTPRYIAALRKKINAILVAITK
;
A
#
# COMPACT_ATOMS: atom_id res chain seq x y z
N MET A 1 13.36 54.31 -7.93
CA MET A 1 12.43 54.97 -8.85
C MET A 1 11.47 53.91 -9.37
N THR A 2 10.28 53.85 -8.80
CA THR A 2 9.22 52.90 -9.16
C THR A 2 8.62 53.34 -10.50
N THR A 3 9.00 52.68 -11.58
CA THR A 3 8.32 52.83 -12.88
C THR A 3 6.91 52.29 -12.72
N SER A 4 5.97 53.16 -12.35
CA SER A 4 4.55 52.86 -12.34
C SER A 4 4.18 52.36 -13.73
N THR A 5 3.75 51.11 -13.84
CA THR A 5 3.18 50.55 -15.06
C THR A 5 2.17 51.54 -15.62
N THR A 6 2.49 52.14 -16.75
CA THR A 6 1.66 53.21 -17.31
C THR A 6 0.37 52.59 -17.79
N TRP A 7 -0.76 53.31 -17.70
CA TRP A 7 -2.04 52.84 -18.23
C TRP A 7 -1.95 52.35 -19.69
N ALA A 8 -1.07 52.99 -20.48
CA ALA A 8 -0.76 52.60 -21.85
C ALA A 8 -0.09 51.21 -21.95
N ASP A 9 0.75 50.83 -20.99
CA ASP A 9 1.42 49.54 -20.94
C ASP A 9 0.40 48.43 -20.64
N ILE A 10 -0.53 48.68 -19.71
CA ILE A 10 -1.63 47.76 -19.37
C ILE A 10 -2.54 47.55 -20.58
N GLN A 11 -2.92 48.63 -21.29
CA GLN A 11 -3.74 48.52 -22.50
C GLN A 11 -3.02 47.75 -23.61
N ARG A 12 -1.72 47.95 -23.77
CA ARG A 12 -0.92 47.21 -24.75
C ARG A 12 -0.83 45.73 -24.42
N LEU A 13 -0.60 45.38 -23.15
CA LEU A 13 -0.61 43.99 -22.69
C LEU A 13 -1.97 43.33 -22.85
N ALA A 14 -3.07 44.05 -22.56
CA ALA A 14 -4.42 43.54 -22.76
C ALA A 14 -4.73 43.28 -24.24
N ALA A 15 -4.32 44.20 -25.13
CA ALA A 15 -4.46 44.02 -26.57
C ALA A 15 -3.61 42.86 -27.10
N ASP A 16 -2.39 42.68 -26.57
CA ASP A 16 -1.54 41.55 -26.92
C ASP A 16 -2.10 40.22 -26.41
N LEU A 17 -2.61 40.17 -25.18
CA LEU A 17 -3.30 39.00 -24.64
C LEU A 17 -4.51 38.63 -25.49
N GLN A 18 -5.34 39.62 -25.83
CA GLN A 18 -6.54 39.42 -26.64
C GLN A 18 -6.18 38.96 -28.05
N ARG A 19 -5.11 39.52 -28.65
CA ARG A 19 -4.56 39.07 -29.94
C ARG A 19 -4.04 37.64 -29.89
N VAL A 20 -3.37 37.25 -28.81
CA VAL A 20 -2.87 35.87 -28.62
C VAL A 20 -4.02 34.89 -28.37
N GLN A 21 -5.07 35.31 -27.65
CA GLN A 21 -6.27 34.51 -27.42
C GLN A 21 -7.12 34.34 -28.69
N LEU A 22 -7.20 35.37 -29.54
CA LEU A 22 -7.88 35.35 -30.83
C LEU A 22 -7.05 34.70 -31.94
N ALA A 23 -5.73 34.61 -31.76
CA ALA A 23 -4.87 33.80 -32.61
C ALA A 23 -5.12 32.32 -32.29
N GLU A 24 -6.22 31.79 -32.83
CA GLU A 24 -6.48 30.36 -32.83
C GLU A 24 -5.27 29.64 -33.46
N GLY A 25 -4.56 28.85 -32.64
CA GLY A 25 -3.45 28.04 -33.11
C GLY A 25 -3.93 27.15 -34.26
N SER A 26 -3.38 27.36 -35.45
CA SER A 26 -3.87 26.84 -36.74
C SER A 26 -3.91 25.30 -36.89
N LYS A 27 -3.60 24.51 -35.86
CA LYS A 27 -3.69 23.04 -35.88
C LYS A 27 -4.02 22.48 -34.49
N ARG A 28 -5.21 22.74 -33.98
CA ARG A 28 -5.74 21.97 -32.85
C ARG A 28 -6.27 20.66 -33.40
N LEU A 29 -5.69 19.53 -32.98
CA LEU A 29 -6.31 18.24 -33.22
C LEU A 29 -7.65 18.25 -32.48
N SER A 30 -8.73 17.90 -33.16
CA SER A 30 -10.00 17.63 -32.50
C SER A 30 -9.83 16.44 -31.57
N GLU A 31 -10.64 16.37 -30.50
CA GLU A 31 -10.61 15.26 -29.56
C GLU A 31 -10.80 13.91 -30.26
N ALA A 32 -11.70 13.84 -31.26
CA ALA A 32 -11.91 12.66 -32.08
C ALA A 32 -10.63 12.23 -32.84
N ASN A 33 -9.89 13.19 -33.42
CA ASN A 33 -8.64 12.88 -34.11
C ASN A 33 -7.56 12.41 -33.12
N CYS A 34 -7.52 12.96 -31.90
CA CYS A 34 -6.61 12.49 -30.86
C CYS A 34 -6.91 11.03 -30.46
N VAL A 35 -8.19 10.69 -30.27
CA VAL A 35 -8.61 9.31 -29.92
C VAL A 35 -8.24 8.33 -31.03
N GLU A 36 -8.45 8.69 -32.30
CA GLU A 36 -8.09 7.83 -33.43
C GLU A 36 -6.58 7.60 -33.51
N VAL A 37 -5.77 8.66 -33.35
CA VAL A 37 -4.31 8.55 -33.33
C VAL A 37 -3.84 7.66 -32.17
N VAL A 38 -4.38 7.82 -30.97
CA VAL A 38 -4.02 6.99 -29.80
C VAL A 38 -4.42 5.54 -30.02
N THR A 39 -5.61 5.29 -30.56
CA THR A 39 -6.10 3.94 -30.87
C THR A 39 -5.21 3.27 -31.92
N MET A 40 -4.74 4.03 -32.91
CA MET A 40 -3.81 3.54 -33.93
C MET A 40 -2.42 3.24 -33.34
N LEU A 41 -1.92 4.05 -32.41
CA LEU A 41 -0.68 3.77 -31.67
C LEU A 41 -0.79 2.51 -30.78
N MET A 42 -1.96 2.30 -30.17
CA MET A 42 -2.25 1.08 -29.40
C MET A 42 -2.30 -0.17 -30.30
N SER A 43 -2.95 -0.07 -31.46
CA SER A 43 -3.06 -1.21 -32.41
C SER A 43 -1.71 -1.59 -33.04
N MET A 44 -0.83 -0.60 -33.22
CA MET A 44 0.56 -0.82 -33.63
C MET A 44 1.46 -1.36 -32.50
N GLY A 45 0.97 -1.42 -31.26
CA GLY A 45 1.73 -1.90 -30.10
C GLY A 45 2.85 -0.96 -29.64
N LEU A 46 2.87 0.29 -30.12
CA LEU A 46 3.88 1.28 -29.77
C LEU A 46 3.69 1.83 -28.35
N VAL A 47 2.45 1.84 -27.85
CA VAL A 47 2.10 2.33 -26.52
C VAL A 47 1.17 1.34 -25.82
N GLN A 48 1.47 1.06 -24.55
CA GLN A 48 0.63 0.22 -23.68
C GLN A 48 -0.17 1.11 -22.73
N LEU A 49 -1.40 1.43 -23.13
CA LEU A 49 -2.34 2.24 -22.36
C LEU A 49 -3.48 1.37 -21.82
N VAL A 50 -4.01 1.81 -20.70
CA VAL A 50 -5.23 1.32 -20.06
C VAL A 50 -6.22 2.48 -20.07
N ILE A 51 -7.47 2.20 -20.43
CA ILE A 51 -8.54 3.20 -20.41
C ILE A 51 -9.21 3.12 -19.04
N THR A 52 -9.55 4.27 -18.45
CA THR A 52 -10.33 4.30 -17.21
C THR A 52 -11.74 3.76 -17.43
N THR A 53 -12.40 3.30 -16.38
CA THR A 53 -13.78 2.76 -16.46
C THR A 53 -14.78 3.77 -17.04
N ASP A 54 -14.49 5.06 -16.86
CA ASP A 54 -15.30 6.16 -17.40
C ASP A 54 -15.02 6.46 -18.88
N GLY A 55 -13.99 5.86 -19.48
CA GLY A 55 -13.60 6.07 -20.87
C GLY A 55 -12.95 7.42 -21.17
N LYS A 56 -12.66 8.22 -20.14
CA LYS A 56 -12.23 9.62 -20.29
C LYS A 56 -10.71 9.79 -20.32
N GLU A 57 -9.98 8.85 -19.72
CA GLU A 57 -8.55 9.01 -19.47
C GLU A 57 -7.77 7.78 -19.92
N TYR A 58 -6.53 8.02 -20.36
CA TYR A 58 -5.57 6.98 -20.72
C TYR A 58 -4.45 6.96 -19.70
N VAL A 59 -4.27 5.81 -19.07
CA VAL A 59 -3.25 5.57 -18.05
C VAL A 59 -2.19 4.64 -18.63
N THR A 60 -0.92 5.00 -18.49
CA THR A 60 0.17 4.09 -18.88
C THR A 60 0.33 2.98 -17.84
N ARG A 61 0.67 1.76 -18.26
CA ARG A 61 0.88 0.65 -17.31
C ARG A 61 1.94 0.96 -16.25
N LYS A 62 3.02 1.64 -16.63
CA LYS A 62 4.08 2.05 -15.69
C LYS A 62 3.54 3.01 -14.64
N HIS A 63 2.75 3.99 -15.06
CA HIS A 63 2.12 4.92 -14.13
C HIS A 63 1.15 4.20 -13.20
N LEU A 64 0.32 3.30 -13.73
CA LEU A 64 -0.62 2.51 -12.92
C LEU A 64 0.07 1.71 -11.80
N VAL A 65 1.24 1.14 -12.06
CA VAL A 65 2.04 0.45 -11.04
C VAL A 65 2.46 1.40 -9.92
N THR A 66 2.96 2.58 -10.26
CA THR A 66 3.37 3.59 -9.29
C THR A 66 2.18 4.12 -8.49
N GLU A 67 1.05 4.38 -9.14
CA GLU A 67 -0.18 4.81 -8.48
C GLU A 67 -0.72 3.75 -7.52
N CYS A 68 -0.68 2.46 -7.88
CA CYS A 68 -1.06 1.37 -6.97
C CYS A 68 -0.21 1.37 -5.68
N ALA A 69 1.10 1.62 -5.81
CA ALA A 69 2.00 1.69 -4.66
C ALA A 69 1.71 2.93 -3.79
N ASN A 70 1.54 4.09 -4.42
CA ASN A 70 1.28 5.35 -3.75
C ASN A 70 -0.06 5.32 -2.98
N GLU A 71 -1.11 4.82 -3.60
CA GLU A 71 -2.43 4.73 -2.98
C GLU A 71 -2.43 3.75 -1.80
N CYS A 72 -1.72 2.63 -1.93
CA CYS A 72 -1.52 1.70 -0.81
C CYS A 72 -0.81 2.37 0.37
N LEU A 73 0.21 3.19 0.12
CA LEU A 73 0.91 3.93 1.17
C LEU A 73 0.04 5.03 1.78
N ALA A 74 -0.74 5.74 0.95
CA ALA A 74 -1.69 6.77 1.38
C ALA A 74 -2.80 6.21 2.27
N ALA A 75 -3.27 4.99 1.99
CA ALA A 75 -4.25 4.25 2.80
C ALA A 75 -3.68 3.69 4.12
N GLY A 76 -2.44 4.01 4.48
CA GLY A 76 -1.80 3.51 5.71
C GLY A 76 -1.20 2.11 5.56
N GLY A 77 -0.89 1.69 4.33
CA GLY A 77 -0.14 0.47 4.03
C GLY A 77 -0.98 -0.80 3.89
N ARG A 78 -2.31 -0.73 3.90
CA ARG A 78 -3.21 -1.86 3.58
C ARG A 78 -4.42 -1.36 2.80
N ILE A 79 -4.70 -1.96 1.65
CA ILE A 79 -5.88 -1.63 0.84
C ILE A 79 -6.43 -2.87 0.10
N SER A 80 -7.75 -2.96 -0.02
CA SER A 80 -8.39 -4.00 -0.82
C SER A 80 -8.22 -3.75 -2.32
N LEU A 81 -8.03 -4.80 -3.12
CA LEU A 81 -7.92 -4.66 -4.58
C LEU A 81 -9.15 -4.02 -5.22
N THR A 82 -10.35 -4.28 -4.69
CA THR A 82 -11.59 -3.68 -5.20
C THR A 82 -11.68 -2.20 -4.85
N GLU A 83 -11.23 -1.82 -3.66
CA GLU A 83 -11.19 -0.43 -3.24
C GLU A 83 -10.16 0.35 -4.05
N LEU A 84 -8.98 -0.24 -4.25
CA LEU A 84 -7.92 0.32 -5.09
C LEU A 84 -8.39 0.54 -6.54
N ALA A 85 -9.11 -0.44 -7.12
CA ALA A 85 -9.69 -0.31 -8.45
C ALA A 85 -10.72 0.84 -8.53
N SER A 86 -11.53 1.03 -7.48
CA SER A 86 -12.50 2.12 -7.41
C SER A 86 -11.85 3.50 -7.24
N GLN A 87 -10.76 3.61 -6.48
CA GLN A 87 -10.04 4.86 -6.27
C GLN A 87 -9.25 5.28 -7.53
N LEU A 88 -8.64 4.32 -8.21
CA LEU A 88 -7.91 4.55 -9.46
C LEU A 88 -8.83 4.66 -10.68
N ASN A 89 -10.10 4.31 -10.55
CA ASN A 89 -11.09 4.32 -11.64
C ASN A 89 -10.66 3.43 -12.83
N VAL A 90 -10.08 2.27 -12.52
CA VAL A 90 -9.53 1.30 -13.49
C VAL A 90 -10.08 -0.10 -13.21
N ASP A 91 -10.29 -0.90 -14.25
CA ASP A 91 -10.75 -2.28 -14.13
C ASP A 91 -9.82 -3.15 -13.27
N LEU A 92 -10.42 -4.05 -12.48
CA LEU A 92 -9.72 -4.92 -11.54
C LEU A 92 -8.64 -5.78 -12.22
N ASP A 93 -8.88 -6.26 -13.44
CA ASP A 93 -7.92 -7.08 -14.20
C ASP A 93 -6.62 -6.31 -14.52
N HIS A 94 -6.75 -5.01 -14.83
CA HIS A 94 -5.61 -4.14 -15.09
C HIS A 94 -4.84 -3.82 -13.82
N VAL A 95 -5.55 -3.60 -12.70
CA VAL A 95 -4.94 -3.41 -11.38
C VAL A 95 -4.18 -4.66 -10.93
N GLN A 96 -4.78 -5.84 -11.06
CA GLN A 96 -4.14 -7.11 -10.70
C GLN A 96 -2.89 -7.37 -11.55
N THR A 97 -2.94 -7.04 -12.84
CA THR A 97 -1.77 -7.12 -13.72
C THR A 97 -0.67 -6.15 -13.29
N ALA A 98 -1.03 -4.91 -12.93
CA ALA A 98 -0.08 -3.91 -12.45
C ALA A 98 0.58 -4.34 -11.12
N ILE A 99 -0.19 -4.90 -10.19
CA ILE A 99 0.35 -5.39 -8.91
C ILE A 99 1.28 -6.57 -9.12
N ASN A 100 0.95 -7.51 -10.02
CA ASN A 100 1.86 -8.59 -10.38
C ASN A 100 3.16 -8.05 -10.99
N GLN A 101 3.10 -6.97 -11.76
CA GLN A 101 4.31 -6.30 -12.25
C GLN A 101 5.10 -5.64 -11.11
N LEU A 102 4.43 -4.98 -10.17
CA LEU A 102 5.05 -4.39 -8.98
C LEU A 102 5.83 -5.45 -8.17
N LEU A 103 5.22 -6.60 -7.92
CA LEU A 103 5.84 -7.71 -7.19
C LEU A 103 7.05 -8.30 -7.93
N ASN A 104 7.03 -8.30 -9.27
CA ASN A 104 8.10 -8.87 -10.10
C ASN A 104 9.24 -7.87 -10.38
N GLN A 105 8.97 -6.57 -10.46
CA GLN A 105 9.98 -5.54 -10.77
C GLN A 105 11.08 -5.43 -9.71
N HIS A 106 10.79 -5.78 -8.47
CA HIS A 106 11.74 -5.71 -7.36
C HIS A 106 12.65 -6.96 -7.25
N ARG A 107 12.62 -7.88 -8.22
CA ARG A 107 13.44 -9.11 -8.23
C ARG A 107 14.78 -9.01 -8.98
N THR A 108 15.19 -7.85 -9.50
CA THR A 108 16.43 -7.75 -10.32
C THR A 108 17.39 -6.65 -9.86
N ASP A 109 18.56 -7.06 -9.33
CA ASP A 109 19.93 -6.77 -9.80
C ASP A 109 21.02 -6.59 -8.71
N ASP A 110 20.69 -6.39 -7.42
CA ASP A 110 21.72 -6.16 -6.39
C ASP A 110 21.91 -7.29 -5.35
N GLY A 111 21.32 -8.48 -5.54
CA GLY A 111 21.56 -9.66 -4.70
C GLY A 111 21.17 -9.54 -3.22
N ILE A 112 20.79 -8.34 -2.77
CA ILE A 112 20.19 -8.08 -1.47
C ILE A 112 18.69 -8.27 -1.69
N SER A 113 18.22 -9.48 -1.36
CA SER A 113 16.81 -9.78 -1.22
C SER A 113 16.24 -8.99 -0.04
N ALA A 114 16.07 -7.68 -0.21
CA ALA A 114 15.14 -6.90 0.57
C ALA A 114 13.77 -7.46 0.21
N ALA A 115 13.31 -8.37 1.06
CA ALA A 115 12.10 -9.13 0.85
C ALA A 115 10.96 -8.16 0.46
N ALA A 116 10.24 -8.50 -0.61
CA ALA A 116 9.25 -7.65 -1.28
C ALA A 116 8.57 -6.65 -0.32
N GLU A 117 8.71 -5.36 -0.63
CA GLU A 117 8.12 -4.26 0.15
C GLU A 117 6.59 -4.39 0.22
N PHE A 118 5.99 -5.00 -0.80
CA PHE A 118 4.56 -5.25 -0.88
C PHE A 118 4.29 -6.74 -0.90
N VAL A 119 3.17 -7.12 -0.30
CA VAL A 119 2.64 -8.47 -0.31
C VAL A 119 1.15 -8.44 -0.61
N VAL A 120 0.66 -9.44 -1.32
CA VAL A 120 -0.77 -9.62 -1.58
C VAL A 120 -1.28 -10.77 -0.72
N CYS A 121 -2.32 -10.53 0.07
CA CYS A 121 -2.97 -11.52 0.93
C CYS A 121 -4.49 -11.43 0.77
N ALA A 122 -5.17 -12.55 0.51
CA ALA A 122 -6.64 -12.60 0.43
C ALA A 122 -7.33 -11.49 -0.41
N GLY A 123 -6.68 -11.00 -1.48
CA GLY A 123 -7.22 -9.89 -2.29
C GLY A 123 -7.00 -8.50 -1.71
N GLU A 124 -6.02 -8.34 -0.83
CA GLU A 124 -5.54 -7.07 -0.29
C GLU A 124 -4.07 -6.87 -0.65
N LEU A 125 -3.68 -5.64 -0.95
CA LEU A 125 -2.31 -5.21 -1.09
C LEU A 125 -1.84 -4.64 0.24
N VAL A 126 -0.72 -5.15 0.75
CA VAL A 126 -0.18 -4.77 2.06
C VAL A 126 1.30 -4.43 1.95
N HIS A 127 1.66 -3.28 2.49
CA HIS A 127 3.05 -2.85 2.62
C HIS A 127 3.70 -3.48 3.87
N ARG A 128 4.99 -3.79 3.78
CA ARG A 128 5.77 -4.40 4.87
C ARG A 128 5.78 -3.54 6.13
N GLU A 129 5.77 -2.22 5.99
CA GLU A 129 5.72 -1.31 7.13
C GLU A 129 4.43 -1.46 7.95
N PHE A 130 3.30 -1.75 7.29
CA PHE A 130 2.05 -2.05 8.00
C PHE A 130 2.17 -3.32 8.85
N ILE A 131 2.75 -4.38 8.30
CA ILE A 131 3.04 -5.63 9.05
C ILE A 131 3.98 -5.31 10.21
N ASN A 132 4.94 -4.41 9.97
CA ASN A 132 5.88 -4.02 10.99
C ASN A 132 5.18 -3.34 12.18
N ASP A 133 4.40 -2.31 11.91
CA ASP A 133 3.66 -1.59 12.93
C ASP A 133 2.63 -2.47 13.63
N LEU A 134 1.99 -3.39 12.89
CA LEU A 134 1.09 -4.36 13.45
C LEU A 134 1.78 -5.26 14.48
N CYS A 135 2.97 -5.80 14.18
CA CYS A 135 3.71 -6.63 15.14
C CYS A 135 4.09 -5.86 16.41
N VAL A 136 4.49 -4.58 16.28
CA VAL A 136 4.80 -3.74 17.44
C VAL A 136 3.56 -3.55 18.30
N ARG A 137 2.41 -3.22 17.69
CA ARG A 137 1.13 -3.08 18.40
C ARG A 137 0.69 -4.38 19.08
N ILE A 138 0.85 -5.52 18.40
CA ILE A 138 0.56 -6.84 18.97
C ILE A 138 1.46 -7.10 20.19
N ASN A 139 2.76 -6.82 20.07
CA ASN A 139 3.71 -7.02 21.16
C ASN A 139 3.36 -6.15 22.38
N SER A 140 3.10 -4.85 22.19
CA SER A 140 2.65 -3.97 23.28
C SER A 140 1.37 -4.46 23.94
N ARG A 141 0.38 -4.92 23.15
CA ARG A 141 -0.88 -5.44 23.69
C ARG A 141 -0.68 -6.72 24.49
N LEU A 142 0.21 -7.59 24.01
CA LEU A 142 0.55 -8.84 24.67
C LEU A 142 1.31 -8.59 25.98
N GLU A 143 2.18 -7.58 26.04
CA GLU A 143 2.89 -7.18 27.25
C GLU A 143 1.93 -6.68 28.35
N GLU A 144 0.85 -5.97 27.96
CA GLU A 144 -0.21 -5.52 28.87
C GLU A 144 -1.02 -6.70 29.45
N HIS A 145 -1.49 -7.62 28.59
CA HIS A 145 -2.43 -8.69 29.00
C HIS A 145 -1.73 -9.97 29.46
N GLY A 146 -0.46 -10.16 29.10
CA GLY A 146 0.34 -11.35 29.38
C GLY A 146 0.05 -12.54 28.46
N GLN A 147 -1.20 -12.73 28.06
CA GLN A 147 -1.67 -13.74 27.10
C GLN A 147 -2.74 -13.19 26.17
N MET A 148 -2.84 -13.73 24.95
CA MET A 148 -3.87 -13.36 23.98
C MET A 148 -4.14 -14.50 23.00
N SER A 149 -5.41 -14.75 22.67
CA SER A 149 -5.78 -15.80 21.71
C SER A 149 -5.65 -15.33 20.26
N LEU A 150 -5.40 -16.27 19.35
CA LEU A 150 -5.34 -16.04 17.91
C LEU A 150 -6.67 -15.53 17.33
N LEU A 151 -7.78 -16.00 17.90
CA LEU A 151 -9.13 -15.54 17.56
C LEU A 151 -9.36 -14.08 17.98
N GLN A 152 -8.84 -13.67 19.14
CA GLN A 152 -8.90 -12.26 19.55
C GLN A 152 -8.07 -11.39 18.61
N LEU A 153 -6.91 -11.88 18.17
CA LEU A 153 -6.05 -11.19 17.22
C LEU A 153 -6.77 -10.94 15.88
N THR A 154 -7.32 -12.00 15.30
CA THR A 154 -8.02 -11.92 14.00
C THR A 154 -9.25 -11.02 14.07
N LYS A 155 -10.00 -11.04 15.18
CA LYS A 155 -11.16 -10.16 15.39
C LYS A 155 -10.78 -8.70 15.63
N GLN A 156 -9.72 -8.43 16.38
CA GLN A 156 -9.36 -7.07 16.77
C GLN A 156 -8.74 -6.27 15.62
N TRP A 157 -7.95 -6.93 14.76
CA TRP A 157 -7.24 -6.27 13.66
C TRP A 157 -7.77 -6.66 12.27
N GLU A 158 -8.92 -7.36 12.21
CA GLU A 158 -9.56 -7.83 10.97
C GLU A 158 -8.57 -8.52 10.04
N LEU A 159 -7.84 -9.49 10.59
CA LEU A 159 -6.77 -10.18 9.89
C LEU A 159 -7.29 -11.45 9.23
N SER A 160 -6.93 -11.65 7.97
CA SER A 160 -7.15 -12.93 7.30
C SER A 160 -6.27 -14.03 7.90
N THR A 161 -6.71 -15.28 7.77
CA THR A 161 -5.93 -16.45 8.22
C THR A 161 -4.62 -16.58 7.45
N GLU A 162 -4.58 -16.17 6.18
CA GLU A 162 -3.37 -16.15 5.38
C GLU A 162 -2.36 -15.15 5.94
N MET A 163 -2.79 -13.90 6.17
CA MET A 163 -1.95 -12.85 6.74
C MET A 163 -1.35 -13.27 8.07
N LEU A 164 -2.17 -13.88 8.91
CA LEU A 164 -1.76 -14.38 10.21
C LEU A 164 -0.69 -15.47 10.10
N ASN A 165 -0.94 -16.50 9.29
CA ASN A 165 -0.05 -17.66 9.19
C ASN A 165 1.26 -17.35 8.44
N PHE A 166 1.22 -16.50 7.42
CA PHE A 166 2.38 -16.24 6.55
C PHE A 166 3.19 -15.00 6.95
N HIS A 167 2.59 -14.03 7.65
CA HIS A 167 3.28 -12.77 7.96
C HIS A 167 3.41 -12.48 9.45
N ILE A 168 2.51 -12.97 10.30
CA ILE A 168 2.55 -12.66 11.73
C ILE A 168 3.17 -13.80 12.52
N LEU A 169 2.72 -15.05 12.32
CA LEU A 169 3.26 -16.20 13.04
C LEU A 169 4.77 -16.43 12.82
N PRO A 170 5.34 -16.20 11.61
CA PRO A 170 6.79 -16.36 11.41
C PRO A 170 7.63 -15.30 12.14
N GLU A 171 7.03 -14.14 12.45
CA GLU A 171 7.68 -13.04 13.17
C GLU A 171 7.69 -13.24 14.70
N ILE A 172 7.05 -14.32 15.17
CA ILE A 172 7.00 -14.70 16.58
C ILE A 172 8.26 -15.48 16.96
N GLY A 173 8.91 -15.06 18.04
CA GLY A 173 10.03 -15.80 18.59
C GLY A 173 10.51 -15.26 19.93
N ASP A 174 11.35 -16.06 20.58
CA ASP A 174 11.91 -15.76 21.91
C ASP A 174 13.27 -15.03 21.82
N ARG A 175 13.89 -15.01 20.62
CA ARG A 175 15.22 -14.42 20.39
C ARG A 175 15.22 -13.49 19.18
N PRO A 176 16.03 -12.42 19.19
CA PRO A 176 16.22 -11.58 18.01
C PRO A 176 16.70 -12.44 16.84
N PRO A 177 16.17 -12.25 15.62
CA PRO A 177 15.45 -11.08 15.09
C PRO A 177 13.92 -11.08 15.26
N ALA A 178 13.35 -11.93 16.13
CA ALA A 178 11.90 -11.98 16.33
C ALA A 178 11.31 -10.63 16.75
N ARG A 179 10.22 -10.23 16.08
CA ARG A 179 9.57 -8.94 16.28
C ARG A 179 8.43 -8.99 17.29
N ILE A 180 7.90 -10.19 17.54
CA ILE A 180 6.90 -10.46 18.58
C ILE A 180 7.51 -11.41 19.61
N CYS A 181 7.74 -10.91 20.83
CA CYS A 181 8.31 -11.65 21.95
C CYS A 181 7.24 -12.53 22.63
N ALA A 182 6.80 -13.58 21.94
CA ALA A 182 5.76 -14.47 22.42
C ALA A 182 6.12 -15.94 22.21
N VAL A 183 5.60 -16.79 23.09
CA VAL A 183 5.59 -18.24 22.92
C VAL A 183 4.17 -18.65 22.55
N ARG A 184 4.02 -19.33 21.43
CA ARG A 184 2.75 -19.91 21.01
C ARG A 184 2.49 -21.19 21.80
N PHE A 185 1.34 -21.25 22.44
CA PHE A 185 0.79 -22.44 23.08
C PHE A 185 -0.60 -22.70 22.48
N GLU A 186 -0.68 -23.67 21.56
CA GLU A 186 -1.89 -23.95 20.77
C GLU A 186 -2.42 -22.68 20.06
N GLU A 187 -3.58 -22.20 20.50
CA GLU A 187 -4.30 -21.03 19.97
C GLU A 187 -4.02 -19.75 20.77
N ASN A 188 -3.13 -19.81 21.75
CA ASN A 188 -2.79 -18.67 22.61
C ASN A 188 -1.33 -18.26 22.43
N LEU A 189 -1.11 -16.95 22.39
CA LEU A 189 0.19 -16.32 22.48
C LEU A 189 0.41 -15.89 23.92
N CYS A 190 1.55 -16.27 24.49
CA CYS A 190 1.90 -15.95 25.87
C CYS A 190 3.27 -15.28 25.92
N THR A 191 3.40 -14.21 26.69
CA THR A 191 4.72 -13.60 26.92
C THR A 191 5.59 -14.51 27.80
N PRO A 192 6.91 -14.57 27.57
CA PRO A 192 7.85 -15.27 28.46
C PRO A 192 7.74 -14.80 29.91
N ARG A 193 7.48 -13.50 30.13
CA ARG A 193 7.23 -12.90 31.44
C ARG A 193 6.01 -13.50 32.14
N TYR A 194 4.91 -13.67 31.42
CA TYR A 194 3.68 -14.27 31.95
C TYR A 194 3.90 -15.74 32.33
N ILE A 195 4.57 -16.51 31.46
CA ILE A 195 4.91 -17.92 31.73
C ILE A 195 5.81 -18.04 32.97
N ALA A 196 6.83 -17.19 33.08
CA ALA A 196 7.72 -17.18 34.25
C ALA A 196 6.95 -16.84 35.55
N ALA A 197 5.99 -15.91 35.50
CA ALA A 197 5.15 -15.57 36.64
C ALA A 197 4.21 -16.73 37.03
N LEU A 198 3.59 -17.39 36.06
CA LEU A 198 2.76 -18.59 36.32
C LEU A 198 3.59 -19.72 36.93
N ARG A 199 4.79 -19.99 36.41
CA ARG A 199 5.69 -21.01 36.93
C ARG A 199 6.08 -20.74 38.39
N LYS A 200 6.34 -19.48 38.74
CA LYS A 200 6.60 -19.08 40.14
C LYS A 200 5.40 -19.32 41.04
N LYS A 201 4.18 -18.99 40.60
CA LYS A 201 2.94 -19.24 41.36
C LYS A 201 2.70 -20.73 41.59
N ILE A 202 2.84 -21.56 40.55
CA ILE A 202 2.67 -23.01 40.64
C ILE A 202 3.70 -23.61 41.61
N ASN A 203 4.97 -23.22 41.48
CA ASN A 203 6.03 -23.68 42.39
C ASN A 203 5.74 -23.27 43.84
N ALA A 204 5.25 -22.05 44.08
CA ALA A 204 4.90 -21.60 45.42
C ALA A 204 3.77 -22.44 46.04
N ILE A 205 2.74 -22.79 45.25
CA ILE A 205 1.64 -23.66 45.69
C ILE A 205 2.13 -25.07 45.98
N LEU A 206 2.95 -25.65 45.09
CA LEU A 206 3.49 -27.00 45.29
C LEU A 206 4.36 -27.06 46.55
N VAL A 207 5.21 -26.07 46.79
CA VAL A 207 6.01 -25.96 48.01
C VAL A 207 5.15 -25.78 49.26
N ALA A 208 3.99 -25.11 49.14
CA ALA A 208 3.05 -24.97 50.25
C ALA A 208 2.30 -26.27 50.58
N ILE A 209 2.09 -27.15 49.60
CA ILE A 209 1.39 -28.44 49.80
C ILE A 209 2.35 -29.55 50.29
N THR A 210 3.64 -29.45 49.96
CA THR A 210 4.65 -30.45 50.37
C THR A 210 5.30 -30.18 51.74
N LYS A 211 4.95 -29.07 52.41
CA LYS A 211 5.30 -28.79 53.81
C LYS A 211 4.12 -29.10 54.72
#